data_AF-A0A814DGF4-F1
#
_entry.id   AF-A0A814DGF4-F1
#
_cell.length_a   1.000
_cell.length_b   1.000
_cell.length_c   1.000
_cell.angle_alpha   90.00
_cell.angle_beta   90.00
_cell.angle_gamma   90.00
#
_symmetry.space_group_name_H-M   'P 1'
#
loop_
_entity.id
_entity.type
_entity.pdbx_description
1 polymer ?
#
loop_
_entity_poly.entity_id
_entity_poly.type
_entity_poly.pdbx_seq_one_letter_code
_entity_poly.pdbx_strand_id
1 'polypeptide(L)'
;MVNDKKNFIKLLILSGIVLYVLFTLNKRAKKMHFSIENQWNSIPITDHEPVRIHLLSADDKNHLLIEIDAPFFNDPAPPTKSSTPGSYPELWNYEVVELFFLSSSTNHYLELEFSPHGHYLVLLLLDRRKELKQMLPLPFYQVERPS
;
A
#
# COMPACT_ATOMS: atom_id res chain seq x y z
N MET A 1 -45.12 11.19 35.64
CA MET A 1 -45.71 10.18 34.73
C MET A 1 -45.65 10.54 33.25
N VAL A 2 -46.20 11.66 32.76
CA VAL A 2 -46.13 12.01 31.30
C VAL A 2 -44.72 12.48 30.89
N ASN A 3 -44.01 13.18 31.77
CA ASN A 3 -42.67 13.71 31.49
C ASN A 3 -41.60 12.60 31.40
N ASP A 4 -41.74 11.55 32.22
CA ASP A 4 -40.81 10.43 32.29
C ASP A 4 -40.80 9.62 30.99
N LYS A 5 -41.97 9.41 30.37
CA LYS A 5 -42.07 8.72 29.07
C LYS A 5 -41.40 9.52 27.94
N LYS A 6 -41.53 10.86 27.93
CA LYS A 6 -40.87 11.71 26.93
C LYS A 6 -39.35 11.71 27.08
N ASN A 7 -38.85 11.73 28.32
CA ASN A 7 -37.41 11.65 28.59
C ASN A 7 -36.83 10.28 28.24
N PHE A 8 -37.57 9.20 28.52
CA PHE A 8 -37.19 7.83 28.15
C PHE A 8 -37.12 7.63 26.63
N ILE A 9 -38.11 8.15 25.88
CA ILE A 9 -38.11 8.09 24.40
C ILE A 9 -36.96 8.91 23.81
N LYS A 10 -36.68 10.11 24.36
CA LYS A 10 -35.53 10.93 23.92
C LYS A 10 -34.19 10.23 24.18
N LEU A 11 -34.04 9.56 25.32
CA LEU A 11 -32.83 8.81 25.68
C LEU A 11 -32.61 7.63 24.72
N LEU A 12 -33.67 6.89 24.38
CA LEU A 12 -33.61 5.78 23.41
C LEU A 12 -33.23 6.22 22.00
N ILE A 13 -33.78 7.35 21.53
CA ILE A 13 -33.44 7.92 20.21
C ILE A 13 -31.98 8.41 20.21
N LEU A 14 -31.54 9.09 21.27
CA LEU A 14 -30.16 9.57 21.39
C LEU A 14 -29.17 8.41 21.47
N SER A 15 -29.47 7.36 22.23
CA SER A 15 -28.63 6.15 22.29
C SER A 15 -28.57 5.41 20.96
N GLY A 16 -29.69 5.36 20.22
CA GLY A 16 -29.73 4.76 18.88
C GLY A 16 -28.88 5.54 17.86
N ILE A 17 -28.91 6.87 17.91
CA ILE A 17 -28.08 7.74 17.07
C ILE A 17 -26.61 7.61 17.44
N VAL A 18 -26.28 7.62 18.74
CA VAL A 18 -24.90 7.43 19.22
C VAL A 18 -24.37 6.05 18.81
N LEU A 19 -25.17 5.00 18.97
CA LEU A 19 -24.79 3.64 18.57
C LEU A 19 -24.63 3.52 17.05
N TYR A 20 -25.50 4.17 16.25
CA TYR A 20 -25.38 4.22 14.79
C TYR A 20 -24.14 4.98 14.33
N VAL A 21 -23.83 6.13 14.95
CA VAL A 21 -22.60 6.90 14.69
C VAL A 21 -21.37 6.11 15.08
N LEU A 22 -21.38 5.41 16.22
CA LEU A 22 -20.30 4.50 16.61
C LEU A 22 -20.16 3.33 15.60
N PHE A 23 -21.26 2.79 15.08
CA PHE A 23 -21.23 1.71 14.09
C PHE A 23 -20.72 2.17 12.72
N THR A 24 -21.07 3.38 12.26
CA THR A 24 -20.57 3.95 11.01
C THR A 24 -19.09 4.35 11.13
N LEU A 25 -18.65 4.83 12.29
CA LEU A 25 -17.23 5.10 12.58
C LEU A 25 -16.40 3.82 12.71
N ASN A 26 -17.00 2.68 13.03
CA ASN A 26 -16.30 1.41 13.29
C ASN A 26 -16.29 0.45 12.08
N LYS A 27 -16.58 0.93 10.87
CA LYS A 27 -16.17 0.23 9.64
C LYS A 27 -14.66 0.38 9.49
N ARG A 28 -13.88 -0.41 10.25
CA ARG A 28 -12.43 -0.50 10.06
C ARG A 28 -12.16 -0.90 8.61
N ALA A 29 -11.51 -0.02 7.86
CA ALA A 29 -10.82 -0.41 6.64
C ALA A 29 -9.90 -1.59 6.96
N LYS A 30 -9.93 -2.63 6.14
CA LYS A 30 -9.03 -3.78 6.30
C LYS A 30 -7.61 -3.28 6.06
N LYS A 31 -6.81 -3.18 7.11
CA LYS A 31 -5.39 -2.84 7.05
C LYS A 31 -4.57 -4.13 7.13
N MET A 32 -3.63 -4.32 6.21
CA MET A 32 -2.65 -5.40 6.25
C MET A 32 -1.27 -4.81 6.47
N HIS A 33 -0.47 -5.48 7.29
CA HIS A 33 0.88 -5.06 7.64
C HIS A 33 1.83 -6.20 7.34
N PHE A 34 2.93 -5.88 6.67
CA PHE A 34 4.01 -6.83 6.38
C PHE A 34 5.33 -6.21 6.78
N SER A 35 6.28 -7.05 7.18
CA SER A 35 7.65 -6.64 7.43
C SER A 35 8.62 -7.65 6.84
N ILE A 36 9.70 -7.15 6.23
CA ILE A 36 10.81 -7.97 5.72
C ILE A 36 11.91 -7.94 6.78
N GLU A 37 11.96 -8.98 7.60
CA GLU A 37 12.89 -9.12 8.73
C GLU A 37 13.99 -10.14 8.45
N ASN A 38 13.86 -10.90 7.36
CA ASN A 38 14.77 -11.96 6.97
C ASN A 38 15.18 -11.80 5.51
N GLN A 39 16.41 -12.22 5.22
CA GLN A 39 16.90 -12.41 3.86
C GLN A 39 16.22 -13.61 3.19
N TRP A 40 16.43 -13.76 1.88
CA TRP A 40 15.84 -14.84 1.07
C TRP A 40 16.15 -16.26 1.60
N ASN A 41 17.26 -16.42 2.31
CA ASN A 41 17.71 -17.69 2.91
C ASN A 41 17.28 -17.85 4.38
N SER A 42 16.29 -17.06 4.83
CA SER A 42 15.76 -17.05 6.20
C SER A 42 16.72 -16.52 7.28
N ILE A 43 17.90 -16.00 6.93
CA ILE A 43 18.78 -15.34 7.91
C ILE A 43 18.17 -14.00 8.34
N PRO A 44 18.08 -13.69 9.65
CA PRO A 44 17.60 -12.39 10.12
C PRO A 44 18.47 -11.23 9.61
N ILE A 45 17.82 -10.11 9.29
CA ILE A 45 18.47 -8.83 9.03
C ILE A 45 18.89 -8.22 10.36
N THR A 46 20.14 -7.75 10.47
CA THR A 46 20.69 -7.21 11.73
C THR A 46 21.40 -5.86 11.59
N ASP A 47 21.62 -5.39 10.38
CA ASP A 47 22.42 -4.23 10.02
C ASP A 47 21.59 -3.01 9.61
N HIS A 48 20.27 -3.17 9.47
CA HIS A 48 19.33 -2.08 9.22
C HIS A 48 17.92 -2.40 9.75
N GLU A 49 17.06 -1.39 9.80
CA GLU A 49 15.65 -1.55 10.18
C GLU A 49 14.88 -2.36 9.13
N PRO A 50 13.86 -3.16 9.52
CA PRO A 50 13.04 -3.90 8.56
C PRO A 50 12.29 -2.98 7.58
N VAL A 51 12.12 -3.46 6.35
CA VAL A 51 11.16 -2.84 5.41
C VAL A 51 9.75 -3.14 5.88
N ARG A 52 8.90 -2.11 5.97
CA ARG A 52 7.50 -2.19 6.41
C ARG A 52 6.58 -1.80 5.27
N ILE A 53 5.57 -2.62 5.03
CA ILE A 53 4.57 -2.40 3.98
C ILE A 53 3.18 -2.39 4.63
N HIS A 54 2.41 -1.35 4.34
CA HIS A 54 1.02 -1.23 4.77
C HIS A 54 0.10 -1.16 3.58
N LEU A 55 -0.90 -2.05 3.57
CA LEU A 55 -1.93 -2.11 2.55
C LEU A 55 -3.26 -1.69 3.18
N LEU A 56 -3.86 -0.62 2.67
CA LEU A 56 -5.13 -0.08 3.14
C LEU A 56 -6.13 0.06 2.00
N SER A 57 -7.39 -0.25 2.25
CA SER A 57 -8.46 0.19 1.36
C SER A 57 -8.57 1.71 1.45
N ALA A 58 -8.53 2.41 0.31
CA ALA A 58 -8.87 3.82 0.26
C ALA A 58 -10.36 4.04 0.63
N ASP A 59 -10.70 5.26 1.03
CA ASP A 59 -12.06 5.64 1.44
C ASP A 59 -13.10 5.43 0.33
N ASP A 60 -12.68 5.59 -0.92
CA ASP A 60 -13.52 5.35 -2.10
C ASP A 60 -13.75 3.87 -2.43
N LYS A 61 -13.03 2.97 -1.75
CA LYS A 61 -13.07 1.50 -1.91
C LYS A 61 -12.70 0.98 -3.31
N ASN A 62 -12.21 1.86 -4.18
CA ASN A 62 -11.79 1.52 -5.53
C ASN A 62 -10.26 1.51 -5.65
N HIS A 63 -9.55 2.12 -4.71
CA HIS A 63 -8.09 2.14 -4.68
C HIS A 63 -7.52 1.39 -3.47
N LEU A 64 -6.33 0.83 -3.69
CA LEU A 64 -5.46 0.29 -2.67
C LEU A 64 -4.39 1.34 -2.36
N LEU A 65 -4.32 1.80 -1.12
CA LEU A 65 -3.20 2.59 -0.63
C LEU A 65 -2.09 1.65 -0.19
N ILE A 66 -0.89 1.90 -0.71
CA ILE A 66 0.35 1.18 -0.38
C ILE A 66 1.28 2.19 0.28
N GLU A 67 1.58 1.99 1.55
CA GLU A 67 2.60 2.76 2.28
C GLU A 67 3.82 1.87 2.47
N ILE A 68 5.01 2.38 2.13
CA ILE A 68 6.28 1.68 2.26
C ILE A 68 7.19 2.54 3.11
N ASP A 69 7.67 1.96 4.20
CA ASP A 69 8.69 2.55 5.08
C ASP A 69 9.89 1.61 5.06
N ALA A 70 11.01 2.09 4.53
CA ALA A 70 12.19 1.29 4.25
C ALA A 70 13.46 2.09 4.55
N PRO A 71 14.56 1.42 4.93
CA PRO A 71 15.88 2.05 4.93
C PRO A 71 16.23 2.62 3.55
N PHE A 72 16.98 3.72 3.53
CA PHE A 72 17.54 4.29 2.32
C PHE A 72 19.02 3.94 2.23
N PHE A 73 19.37 3.02 1.33
CA PHE A 73 20.74 2.54 1.12
C PHE A 73 21.56 3.46 0.23
N ASN A 74 20.90 4.38 -0.48
CA ASN A 74 21.52 5.40 -1.32
C ASN A 74 22.32 4.80 -2.47
N ASP A 75 21.81 3.72 -3.07
CA ASP A 75 22.35 3.21 -4.32
C ASP A 75 22.12 4.21 -5.47
N PRO A 76 22.90 4.15 -6.56
CA PRO A 76 22.71 5.06 -7.69
C PRO A 76 21.28 5.02 -8.26
N ALA A 77 20.75 6.18 -8.62
CA ALA A 77 19.49 6.26 -9.34
C ALA A 77 19.62 5.71 -10.77
N PRO A 78 18.51 5.25 -11.39
CA PRO A 78 18.49 4.95 -12.82
C PRO A 78 18.98 6.13 -13.68
N PRO A 79 19.78 5.89 -14.72
CA PRO A 79 20.26 6.95 -15.61
C PRO A 79 19.11 7.47 -16.46
N THR A 80 18.57 8.63 -16.10
CA THR A 80 17.48 9.27 -16.84
C THR A 80 17.97 10.51 -17.61
N LYS A 81 17.38 10.74 -18.78
CA LYS A 81 17.51 12.03 -19.50
C LYS A 81 16.61 13.12 -18.91
N SER A 82 15.60 12.72 -18.15
CA SER A 82 14.62 13.59 -17.50
C SER A 82 14.99 13.80 -16.04
N SER A 83 14.90 15.05 -15.57
CA SER A 83 15.05 15.39 -14.16
C SER A 83 13.89 14.90 -13.29
N THR A 84 12.76 14.55 -13.91
CA THR A 84 11.55 14.10 -13.20
C THR A 84 11.49 12.57 -13.19
N PRO A 85 11.49 11.93 -12.01
CA PRO A 85 11.30 10.50 -11.87
C PRO A 85 9.92 10.03 -12.37
N GLY A 86 9.81 8.75 -12.75
CA GLY A 86 8.58 8.18 -13.30
C GLY A 86 8.74 6.69 -13.60
N SER A 87 7.92 6.16 -14.50
CA SER A 87 8.05 4.76 -14.89
C SER A 87 9.41 4.49 -15.54
N TYR A 88 10.10 3.43 -15.12
CA TYR A 88 11.43 3.07 -15.63
C TYR A 88 11.53 1.53 -15.82
N PRO A 89 11.96 1.03 -17.00
CA PRO A 89 12.07 -0.40 -17.25
C PRO A 89 13.28 -1.02 -16.52
N GLU A 90 13.19 -2.30 -16.17
CA GLU A 90 14.28 -3.03 -15.50
C GLU A 90 14.73 -2.39 -14.17
N LEU A 91 13.77 -1.88 -13.40
CA LEU A 91 14.03 -1.12 -12.18
C LEU A 91 14.64 -2.00 -11.06
N TRP A 92 14.40 -3.31 -11.07
CA TRP A 92 15.06 -4.32 -10.25
C TRP A 92 16.61 -4.33 -10.29
N ASN A 93 17.23 -3.64 -11.25
CA ASN A 93 18.69 -3.44 -11.27
C ASN A 93 19.16 -2.33 -10.29
N TYR A 94 18.25 -1.68 -9.58
CA TYR A 94 18.48 -0.58 -8.65
C TYR A 94 17.85 -0.88 -7.28
N GLU A 95 18.06 0.01 -6.32
CA GLU A 95 17.38 -0.05 -5.02
C GLU A 95 15.86 0.07 -5.22
N VAL A 96 15.15 -1.00 -4.84
CA VAL A 96 13.70 -1.13 -4.99
C VAL A 96 13.06 -1.92 -3.84
N VAL A 97 11.77 -1.66 -3.62
CA VAL A 97 10.85 -2.58 -2.96
C VAL A 97 9.87 -3.13 -4.00
N GLU A 98 9.69 -4.45 -4.01
CA GLU A 98 8.83 -5.15 -4.97
C GLU A 98 7.57 -5.73 -4.28
N LEU A 99 6.41 -5.60 -4.92
CA LEU A 99 5.15 -6.18 -4.49
C LEU A 99 4.52 -6.99 -5.63
N PHE A 100 4.09 -8.22 -5.31
CA PHE A 100 3.45 -9.13 -6.25
C PHE A 100 2.03 -9.44 -5.80
N PHE A 101 1.03 -9.16 -6.64
CA PHE A 101 -0.37 -9.50 -6.43
C PHE A 101 -0.78 -10.61 -7.39
N LEU A 102 -0.80 -11.85 -6.90
CA LEU A 102 -1.23 -13.02 -7.66
C LEU A 102 -2.76 -13.12 -7.67
N SER A 103 -3.33 -13.34 -8.86
CA SER A 103 -4.74 -13.65 -9.03
C SER A 103 -5.12 -14.94 -8.31
N SER A 104 -6.28 -14.97 -7.65
CA SER A 104 -6.77 -16.17 -6.97
C SER A 104 -7.41 -17.19 -7.93
N SER A 105 -7.66 -16.82 -9.20
CA SER A 105 -8.35 -17.66 -10.18
C SER A 105 -7.53 -17.94 -11.44
N THR A 106 -6.38 -17.29 -11.60
CA THR A 106 -5.48 -17.44 -12.74
C THR A 106 -4.02 -17.37 -12.27
N ASN A 107 -3.06 -17.68 -13.14
CA ASN A 107 -1.63 -17.46 -12.87
C ASN A 107 -1.17 -16.02 -13.17
N HIS A 108 -2.12 -15.11 -13.45
CA HIS A 108 -1.78 -13.74 -13.78
C HIS A 108 -1.41 -13.00 -12.50
N TYR A 109 -0.47 -12.06 -12.60
CA TYR A 109 -0.09 -11.24 -11.46
C TYR A 109 0.26 -9.82 -11.88
N LEU A 110 0.03 -8.91 -10.94
CA LEU A 110 0.53 -7.53 -10.98
C LEU A 110 1.82 -7.49 -10.18
N GLU A 111 2.85 -6.91 -10.76
CA GLU A 111 4.16 -6.68 -10.13
C GLU A 111 4.40 -5.17 -10.10
N LEU A 112 4.76 -4.67 -8.91
CA LEU A 112 5.02 -3.26 -8.63
C LEU A 112 6.41 -3.12 -8.04
N GLU A 113 7.21 -2.21 -8.57
CA GLU A 113 8.55 -1.90 -8.09
C GLU A 113 8.63 -0.41 -7.75
N PHE A 114 9.19 -0.09 -6.59
CA PHE A 114 9.28 1.28 -6.08
C PHE A 114 10.70 1.62 -5.67
N SER A 115 11.30 2.61 -6.33
CA SER A 115 12.65 3.10 -6.01
C SER A 115 12.58 4.33 -5.12
N PRO A 116 13.50 4.49 -4.14
CA PRO A 116 13.58 5.70 -3.31
C PRO A 116 13.94 6.94 -4.14
N HIS A 117 14.40 6.77 -5.40
CA HIS A 117 14.66 7.88 -6.32
C HIS A 117 13.42 8.37 -7.07
N GLY A 118 12.22 7.94 -6.68
CA GLY A 118 10.96 8.35 -7.30
C GLY A 118 10.65 7.63 -8.62
N HIS A 119 11.43 6.62 -8.98
CA HIS A 119 11.12 5.75 -10.11
C HIS A 119 10.17 4.64 -9.66
N TYR A 120 9.38 4.12 -10.59
CA TYR A 120 8.53 2.96 -10.36
C TYR A 120 8.46 2.08 -11.60
N LEU A 121 8.02 0.84 -11.44
CA LEU A 121 7.65 -0.02 -12.55
C LEU A 121 6.35 -0.77 -12.20
N VAL A 122 5.40 -0.78 -13.14
CA VAL A 122 4.13 -1.50 -13.00
C VAL A 122 4.00 -2.47 -14.17
N LEU A 123 3.92 -3.76 -13.84
CA LEU A 123 3.91 -4.88 -14.77
C LEU A 123 2.63 -5.70 -14.60
N LEU A 124 1.99 -6.07 -15.71
CA LEU A 124 0.91 -7.05 -15.73
C LEU A 124 1.40 -8.29 -16.47
N LEU A 125 1.34 -9.45 -15.84
CA LEU A 125 1.89 -10.71 -16.36
C LEU A 125 0.83 -11.81 -16.41
N LEU A 126 0.85 -12.66 -17.45
CA LEU A 126 -0.11 -13.76 -17.66
C LEU A 126 0.33 -15.09 -17.04
N ASP A 127 1.62 -15.27 -16.85
CA ASP A 127 2.24 -16.44 -16.23
C ASP A 127 3.61 -15.99 -15.72
N ARG A 128 4.38 -16.90 -15.11
CA ARG A 128 5.74 -16.61 -14.65
C ARG A 128 6.57 -15.95 -15.77
N ARG A 129 6.96 -14.69 -15.55
CA ARG A 129 7.80 -13.89 -16.46
C ARG A 129 7.23 -13.72 -17.88
N LYS A 130 5.91 -13.88 -18.05
CA LYS A 130 5.23 -13.63 -19.33
C LYS A 130 4.53 -12.28 -19.26
N GLU A 131 5.25 -11.24 -19.61
CA GLU A 131 4.76 -9.88 -19.64
C GLU A 131 3.60 -9.70 -20.65
N LEU A 132 2.53 -9.06 -20.19
CA LEU A 132 1.42 -8.59 -21.04
C LEU A 132 1.53 -7.09 -21.30
N LYS A 133 1.84 -6.32 -20.26
CA LYS A 133 2.04 -4.87 -20.29
C LYS A 133 3.07 -4.49 -19.25
N GLN A 134 3.90 -3.51 -19.58
CA GLN A 134 4.84 -2.88 -18.67
C GLN A 134 4.70 -1.36 -18.69
N MET A 135 5.32 -0.71 -17.72
CA MET A 135 5.34 0.74 -17.57
C MET A 135 3.92 1.36 -17.54
N LEU A 136 2.98 0.64 -16.91
CA LEU A 136 1.64 1.15 -16.71
C LEU A 136 1.68 2.39 -15.79
N PRO A 137 0.83 3.41 -16.06
CA PRO A 137 0.88 4.66 -15.30
C PRO A 137 0.45 4.45 -13.85
N LEU A 138 1.16 5.12 -12.93
CA LEU A 138 0.79 5.22 -11.52
C LEU A 138 0.51 6.70 -11.18
N PRO A 139 -0.76 7.16 -11.27
CA PRO A 139 -1.08 8.59 -11.18
C PRO A 139 -0.92 9.18 -9.78
N PHE A 140 -0.94 8.33 -8.74
CA PHE A 140 -0.76 8.74 -7.35
C PHE A 140 0.46 8.02 -6.78
N TYR A 141 1.61 8.68 -6.88
CA TYR A 141 2.87 8.18 -6.36
C TYR A 141 3.69 9.32 -5.78
N GLN A 142 4.18 9.12 -4.57
CA GLN A 142 4.99 10.09 -3.84
C GLN A 142 6.08 9.33 -3.10
N VAL A 143 7.26 9.95 -3.02
CA VAL A 143 8.39 9.43 -2.26
C VAL A 143 8.91 10.56 -1.40
N GLU A 144 9.00 10.27 -0.11
CA GLU A 144 9.68 11.11 0.86
C GLU A 144 11.06 10.50 1.14
N ARG A 145 12.10 11.33 1.19
CA ARG A 145 13.45 10.89 1.56
C ARG A 145 13.95 11.71 2.74
N PRO A 146 14.73 11.10 3.65
CA PRO A 146 15.54 11.86 4.58
C PRO A 146 16.46 12.81 3.81
N SER A 147 16.58 14.05 4.28
CA SER A 147 17.52 15.06 3.76
C SER A 147 18.97 14.70 4.00
#